data_AF-A0A2D4LPJ9-F1
#
_entry.id   AF-A0A2D4LPJ9-F1
#
_cell.length_a   1.000
_cell.length_b   1.000
_cell.length_c   1.000
_cell.angle_alpha   90.00
_cell.angle_beta   90.00
_cell.angle_gamma   90.00
#
_symmetry.space_group_name_H-M   'P 1'
#
loop_
_entity.id
_entity.type
_entity.pdbx_description
1 polymer ?
#
loop_
_entity_poly.entity_id
_entity_poly.type
_entity_poly.pdbx_seq_one_letter_code
_entity_poly.pdbx_strand_id
1 'polypeptide(L)'
;DLELRLARFEQLITRRPLLLNSVLLRQNPHNVHEWHKRVKLYEGKPWEIINTYTEAVQTVDPFKATGKSHTLWVSFAKFYETNGQIEDARTIFEKATKVNFKQVD
;
A
#
# COMPACT_ATOMS: atom_id res chain seq x y z
N ASP A 1 20.20 -7.17 31.53
CA ASP A 1 20.07 -5.76 31.06
C ASP A 1 20.54 -5.58 29.62
N LEU A 2 21.76 -6.01 29.28
CA LEU A 2 22.31 -5.91 27.91
C LEU A 2 21.45 -6.60 26.84
N GLU A 3 21.01 -7.84 27.09
CA GLU A 3 20.15 -8.58 26.14
C GLU A 3 18.81 -7.88 25.88
N LEU A 4 18.18 -7.32 26.92
CA LEU A 4 16.95 -6.55 26.77
C LEU A 4 17.17 -5.29 25.93
N ARG A 5 18.33 -4.64 26.09
CA ARG A 5 18.70 -3.46 25.31
C ARG A 5 19.01 -3.81 23.86
N LEU A 6 19.71 -4.91 23.60
CA LEU A 6 19.96 -5.43 22.25
C LEU A 6 18.67 -5.82 21.54
N ALA A 7 17.77 -6.54 22.21
CA ALA A 7 16.45 -6.89 21.66
C ALA A 7 15.62 -5.66 21.28
N ARG A 8 15.65 -4.59 22.10
CA ARG A 8 15.00 -3.32 21.76
C ARG A 8 15.62 -2.64 20.54
N PHE A 9 16.95 -2.65 20.42
CA PHE A 9 17.63 -2.08 19.26
C PHE A 9 17.33 -2.86 17.98
N GLU A 10 17.37 -4.19 18.04
CA GLU A 10 16.98 -5.04 16.90
C GLU A 10 15.56 -4.74 16.46
N GLN A 11 14.60 -4.67 17.40
CA GLN A 11 13.21 -4.29 17.07
C GLN A 11 13.10 -2.92 16.39
N LEU A 12 13.86 -1.92 16.83
CA LEU A 12 13.89 -0.59 16.21
C LEU A 12 14.46 -0.65 14.79
N ILE A 13 15.56 -1.37 14.60
CA ILE A 13 16.22 -1.52 13.30
C ILE A 13 15.29 -2.24 12.31
N THR A 14 14.65 -3.34 12.72
CA THR A 14 13.70 -4.08 11.88
C THR A 14 12.50 -3.22 11.46
N ARG A 15 12.04 -2.30 12.31
CA ARG A 15 10.88 -1.42 12.03
C ARG A 15 11.23 -0.16 11.25
N ARG A 16 12.51 0.21 11.16
CA ARG A 16 12.97 1.45 10.50
C ARG A 16 12.37 1.67 9.10
N PRO A 17 12.30 0.67 8.20
CA PRO A 17 11.73 0.87 6.86
C PRO A 17 10.25 1.27 6.89
N LEU A 18 9.45 0.63 7.75
CA LEU A 18 8.03 0.95 7.92
C LEU A 18 7.79 2.33 8.54
N LEU A 19 8.63 2.71 9.51
CA LEU A 19 8.55 4.02 10.15
C LEU A 19 8.89 5.14 9.17
N LEU A 20 9.95 4.96 8.37
CA LEU A 20 10.32 5.93 7.34
C LEU A 20 9.21 6.09 6.30
N ASN A 21 8.67 4.98 5.80
CA ASN A 21 7.57 5.00 4.85
C ASN A 21 6.32 5.68 5.43
N SER A 22 6.02 5.46 6.71
CA SER A 22 4.92 6.14 7.42
C SER A 22 5.10 7.66 7.49
N VAL A 23 6.34 8.14 7.66
CA VAL A 23 6.65 9.59 7.62
C VAL A 23 6.43 10.14 6.21
N LEU A 24 6.89 9.44 5.17
CA LEU A 24 6.74 9.87 3.77
C LEU A 24 5.27 9.94 3.35
N LEU A 25 4.44 8.97 3.76
CA LEU A 25 3.01 8.98 3.50
C LEU A 25 2.27 10.08 4.27
N ARG A 26 2.73 10.46 5.47
CA ARG A 26 2.18 11.62 6.19
C ARG A 26 2.53 12.95 5.52
N GLN A 27 3.71 13.05 4.92
CA GLN A 27 4.12 14.23 4.16
C GLN A 27 3.33 14.36 2.85
N ASN A 28 3.20 13.27 2.11
CA ASN A 28 2.40 13.23 0.89
C ASN A 28 1.56 11.95 0.82
N PRO A 29 0.29 12.01 1.25
CA PRO A 29 -0.61 10.86 1.24
C PRO A 29 -1.01 10.40 -0.17
N HIS A 30 -0.77 11.23 -1.18
CA HIS A 30 -1.08 10.95 -2.59
C HIS A 30 0.13 10.38 -3.35
N ASN A 31 1.21 10.03 -2.67
CA ASN A 31 2.39 9.42 -3.29
C ASN A 31 2.19 7.91 -3.52
N VAL A 32 1.87 7.55 -4.76
CA VAL A 32 1.57 6.17 -5.16
C VAL A 32 2.77 5.23 -4.97
N HIS A 33 4.00 5.72 -5.19
CA HIS A 33 5.21 4.90 -5.06
C HIS A 33 5.44 4.44 -3.62
N GLU A 34 5.17 5.32 -2.65
CA GLU A 34 5.32 4.99 -1.24
C GLU A 34 4.26 4.00 -0.76
N TRP A 35 3.05 4.05 -1.31
CA TRP A 35 2.03 3.02 -1.06
C TRP A 35 2.45 1.64 -1.56
N HIS A 36 3.01 1.54 -2.77
CA HIS A 36 3.55 0.26 -3.28
C HIS A 36 4.73 -0.25 -2.44
N LYS A 37 5.62 0.66 -1.99
CA LYS A 37 6.70 0.28 -1.07
C LYS A 37 6.15 -0.26 0.25
N ARG A 38 5.11 0.36 0.81
CA ARG A 38 4.47 -0.11 2.05
C ARG A 38 3.93 -1.53 1.91
N VAL A 39 3.31 -1.84 0.78
CA VAL A 39 2.83 -3.20 0.49
C VAL A 39 3.98 -4.20 0.45
N LYS A 40 5.10 -3.87 -0.22
CA LYS A 40 6.29 -4.73 -0.22
C LYS A 40 6.88 -4.94 1.18
N LEU A 41 6.82 -3.92 2.04
CA LEU A 41 7.28 -4.05 3.43
C LEU A 41 6.39 -4.97 4.29
N TYR A 42 5.14 -5.19 3.87
CA TYR A 42 4.20 -6.11 4.51
C TYR A 42 4.11 -7.48 3.80
N GLU A 43 5.06 -7.80 2.92
CA GLU A 43 5.13 -9.12 2.28
C GLU A 43 5.07 -10.25 3.32
N GLY A 44 4.27 -11.29 3.03
CA GLY A 44 3.99 -12.37 3.96
C GLY A 44 2.92 -12.07 5.03
N LYS A 45 2.34 -10.87 5.06
CA LYS A 45 1.21 -10.51 5.95
C LYS A 45 -0.01 -10.06 5.13
N PRO A 46 -0.86 -11.01 4.67
CA PRO A 46 -1.98 -10.71 3.78
C PRO A 46 -2.95 -9.65 4.33
N TRP A 47 -3.24 -9.71 5.62
CA TRP A 47 -4.17 -8.77 6.28
C TRP A 47 -3.65 -7.31 6.22
N GLU A 48 -2.37 -7.11 6.50
CA GLU A 48 -1.72 -5.79 6.45
C GLU A 48 -1.65 -5.24 5.02
N ILE A 49 -1.44 -6.12 4.03
CA ILE A 49 -1.43 -5.76 2.61
C ILE A 49 -2.81 -5.28 2.17
N ILE A 50 -3.88 -6.02 2.51
CA ILE A 50 -5.26 -5.63 2.19
C ILE A 50 -5.61 -4.30 2.85
N ASN A 51 -5.28 -4.14 4.13
CA ASN A 51 -5.53 -2.88 4.84
C ASN A 51 -4.77 -1.71 4.19
N THR A 52 -3.50 -1.93 3.83
CA THR A 52 -2.68 -0.91 3.14
C THR A 52 -3.27 -0.51 1.80
N TYR A 53 -3.69 -1.46 0.96
CA TYR A 53 -4.34 -1.15 -0.32
C TYR A 53 -5.67 -0.44 -0.14
N THR A 54 -6.47 -0.87 0.84
CA THR A 54 -7.76 -0.24 1.16
C THR A 54 -7.58 1.21 1.60
N GLU A 55 -6.63 1.47 2.51
CA GLU A 55 -6.24 2.83 2.90
C GLU A 55 -5.75 3.64 1.70
N ALA A 56 -4.91 3.05 0.84
CA ALA A 56 -4.33 3.73 -0.31
C ALA A 56 -5.40 4.19 -1.30
N VAL A 57 -6.36 3.34 -1.66
CA VAL A 57 -7.41 3.69 -2.62
C VAL A 57 -8.41 4.72 -2.08
N GLN A 58 -8.61 4.77 -0.76
CA GLN A 58 -9.45 5.78 -0.12
C GLN A 58 -8.73 7.13 0.04
N THR A 59 -7.41 7.10 0.19
CA THR A 59 -6.60 8.29 0.52
C THR A 59 -6.06 8.99 -0.73
N VAL A 60 -5.72 8.24 -1.78
CA VAL A 60 -5.08 8.80 -2.99
C VAL A 60 -6.13 9.46 -3.88
N ASP A 61 -6.07 10.78 -3.97
CA ASP A 61 -6.81 11.56 -4.95
C ASP A 61 -6.09 11.49 -6.31
N PRO A 62 -6.71 10.94 -7.38
CA PRO A 62 -6.11 10.86 -8.70
C PRO A 62 -5.65 12.20 -9.29
N PHE A 63 -6.23 13.33 -8.88
CA PHE A 63 -5.86 14.65 -9.38
C PHE A 63 -4.58 15.21 -8.74
N LYS A 64 -4.30 14.77 -7.51
CA LYS A 64 -3.13 15.17 -6.71
C LYS A 64 -2.04 14.08 -6.65
N ALA A 65 -2.33 12.91 -7.23
CA ALA A 65 -1.46 11.76 -7.18
C ALA A 65 -0.07 12.07 -7.79
N THR A 66 0.97 11.74 -7.04
CA THR A 66 2.33 11.72 -7.54
C THR A 66 2.65 10.31 -8.02
N GLY A 67 2.53 10.09 -9.33
CA GLY A 67 2.66 8.78 -9.97
C GLY A 67 1.32 8.26 -10.51
N LYS A 68 1.31 7.00 -10.96
CA LYS A 68 0.18 6.39 -11.67
C LYS A 68 -0.83 5.79 -10.68
N SER A 69 -1.88 6.52 -10.31
CA SER A 69 -2.89 6.08 -9.32
C SER A 69 -3.59 4.77 -9.70
N HIS A 70 -3.83 4.52 -10.99
CA HIS A 70 -4.42 3.26 -11.47
C HIS A 70 -3.61 2.01 -11.10
N THR A 71 -2.29 2.15 -10.90
CA THR A 71 -1.42 1.01 -10.55
C THR A 71 -1.75 0.43 -9.17
N LEU A 72 -2.29 1.23 -8.24
CA LEU A 72 -2.73 0.73 -6.93
C LEU A 72 -3.91 -0.22 -7.10
N TRP A 73 -4.88 0.14 -7.93
CA TRP A 73 -6.04 -0.70 -8.24
C TRP A 73 -5.64 -1.99 -8.96
N VAL A 74 -4.74 -1.89 -9.95
CA VAL A 74 -4.23 -3.06 -10.68
C VAL A 74 -3.49 -4.01 -9.75
N SER A 75 -2.56 -3.51 -8.93
CA SER A 75 -1.81 -4.36 -8.00
C SER A 75 -2.70 -4.95 -6.91
N PHE A 76 -3.72 -4.21 -6.46
CA PHE A 76 -4.68 -4.72 -5.48
C PHE A 76 -5.53 -5.87 -6.03
N ALA A 77 -6.02 -5.73 -7.27
CA ALA A 77 -6.75 -6.80 -7.92
C ALA A 77 -5.86 -8.02 -8.22
N LYS A 78 -4.62 -7.81 -8.67
CA LYS A 78 -3.63 -8.88 -8.86
C LYS A 78 -3.32 -9.64 -7.57
N PHE A 79 -3.33 -8.96 -6.43
CA PHE A 79 -3.14 -9.61 -5.13
C PHE A 79 -4.28 -10.61 -4.84
N TYR A 80 -5.54 -10.24 -5.10
CA TYR A 80 -6.67 -11.16 -4.97
C TYR A 80 -6.65 -12.29 -6.02
N GLU A 81 -6.29 -11.98 -7.26
CA GLU A 81 -6.15 -12.96 -8.34
C GLU A 81 -5.13 -14.05 -8.01
N THR A 82 -3.95 -13.64 -7.50
CA THR A 82 -2.87 -14.58 -7.11
C THR A 82 -3.30 -15.50 -5.96
N ASN A 83 -4.20 -15.04 -5.10
CA ASN A 83 -4.77 -15.82 -4.00
C ASN A 83 -5.99 -16.66 -4.42
N GLY A 84 -6.35 -16.68 -5.71
CA GLY A 84 -7.49 -17.44 -6.23
C GLY A 84 -8.85 -16.76 -6.02
N GLN A 85 -8.89 -15.53 -5.53
CA GLN A 85 -10.10 -14.77 -5.22
C GLN A 85 -10.51 -13.89 -6.41
N ILE A 86 -10.95 -14.53 -7.50
CA ILE A 86 -11.24 -13.86 -8.77
C ILE A 86 -12.46 -12.92 -8.67
N GLU A 87 -13.48 -13.30 -7.90
CA GLU A 87 -14.68 -12.48 -7.69
C GLU A 87 -14.37 -11.18 -6.93
N ASP A 88 -13.49 -11.26 -5.93
CA ASP A 88 -13.02 -10.08 -5.20
C ASP A 88 -12.20 -9.17 -6.12
N ALA A 89 -11.29 -9.74 -6.93
CA ALA A 89 -10.53 -9.00 -7.92
C ALA A 89 -11.43 -8.25 -8.92
N ARG A 90 -12.52 -8.90 -9.40
CA ARG A 90 -13.52 -8.28 -10.28
C ARG A 90 -14.20 -7.10 -9.59
N THR A 91 -14.61 -7.27 -8.33
CA THR A 91 -15.25 -6.20 -7.55
C THR A 91 -14.31 -5.00 -7.34
N ILE A 92 -13.01 -5.24 -7.12
CA ILE A 92 -12.01 -4.18 -7.03
C ILE A 92 -11.88 -3.43 -8.36
N PHE A 93 -11.83 -4.13 -9.49
CA PHE A 93 -11.80 -3.49 -10.79
C PHE A 93 -13.07 -2.69 -11.10
N GLU A 94 -14.24 -3.20 -10.74
CA GLU A 94 -15.51 -2.47 -10.92
C GLU A 94 -15.57 -1.18 -10.09
N LYS A 95 -14.94 -1.18 -8.90
CA LYS A 95 -14.78 0.05 -8.12
C LYS A 95 -13.81 1.01 -8.79
N ALA A 96 -12.72 0.50 -9.34
CA ALA A 96 -11.73 1.32 -10.02
C ALA A 96 -12.30 2.07 -11.23
N THR A 97 -13.24 1.50 -11.99
CA THR A 97 -13.85 2.17 -13.16
C THR A 97 -14.74 3.36 -12.80
N LYS A 98 -15.22 3.43 -11.54
CA LYS A 98 -16.06 4.54 -11.06
C LYS A 98 -15.22 5.74 -10.59
N VAL A 99 -13.90 5.61 -10.53
CA VAL A 99 -12.99 6.66 -10.09
C VAL A 99 -12.67 7.58 -11.26
N ASN A 100 -12.86 8.89 -11.07
CA ASN A 100 -12.46 9.88 -12.07
C ASN A 100 -10.94 10.08 -12.05
N PHE A 101 -10.26 9.53 -13.04
CA PHE A 101 -8.83 9.74 -13.23
C PHE A 101 -8.56 11.06 -13.94
N LYS A 102 -7.45 11.73 -13.58
CA LYS A 102 -7.05 13.02 -14.16
C LYS A 102 -6.72 12.91 -15.65
N GLN A 103 -6.06 11.83 -16.05
CA GLN A 103 -5.67 11.54 -17.42
C GLN A 103 -5.83 10.05 -17.67
N VAL A 104 -6.22 9.69 -18.89
CA VAL A 104 -6.15 8.33 -19.39
C VAL A 104 -4.73 8.16 -19.92
N ASP A 105 -4.04 7.16 -19.37
CA ASP A 105 -2.65 6.82 -19.68
C ASP A 105 -2.64 5.57 -20.58
#